data_AF-A0A950UQL7-F1
#
_entry.id   AF-A0A950UQL7-F1
#
_cell.length_a   1.000
_cell.length_b   1.000
_cell.length_c   1.000
_cell.angle_alpha   90.00
_cell.angle_beta   90.00
_cell.angle_gamma   90.00
#
_symmetry.space_group_name_H-M   'P 1'
#
loop_
_entity.id
_entity.type
_entity.pdbx_description
1 polymer ?
#
loop_
_entity_poly.entity_id
_entity_poly.type
_entity_poly.pdbx_seq_one_letter_code
_entity_poly.pdbx_strand_id
1 'polypeptide(L)'
;MVPVRKRAGWGALAAAVVVAAGATLATTSAAVGLRTRRTTMTTTSAQPADTPAPTPPANALKRWAATNGGGAKAQSPTLAQALAVAHNYSLVLATKNSYPPYVAQMRQANPALKLVVYTNGVYAQSDQGSAYPDAWYARAADGSKVRSKKYGNYLMDPTSTGWIQSRAQTCAQWAAATHYDGCYLDMLGNATMGAGYDTAAPINPSTHQPWTATQWIAATSNLATTVVNANPTLLVVGNGLANGNQYFDPASGPTSTLLNSLAGANAQGFIRSESDAVTSFRSVSAWKNDVDMLVNAGPRGRFVMAMTKVDGKGTADQVQQIHRYALASFLLGTNGTQYFFFSPSGNDDGVNAPDTPDDHVNPGAPSAAYQALANGAYVRPFTGGYVAVNPTAATVTVNLGTTYVDLDGHAVQQAVLAPHSGMVFTTPSTVTTPSTPGSTTTTSTPACKPRRSRRCTPRRAP
;
A
#
# COMPACT_ATOMS: atom_id res chain seq x y z
N MET A 1 -28.58 1.69 -24.22
CA MET A 1 -27.72 0.76 -23.47
C MET A 1 -26.32 0.83 -24.06
N VAL A 2 -25.37 1.43 -23.35
CA VAL A 2 -23.96 1.52 -23.77
C VAL A 2 -23.27 0.20 -23.40
N PRO A 3 -22.52 -0.45 -24.31
CA PRO A 3 -21.92 -1.74 -24.01
C PRO A 3 -20.83 -1.59 -22.93
N VAL A 4 -21.00 -2.32 -21.83
CA VAL A 4 -19.98 -2.48 -20.78
C VAL A 4 -18.82 -3.27 -21.38
N ARG A 5 -17.76 -2.59 -21.79
CA ARG A 5 -16.53 -3.24 -22.29
C ARG A 5 -15.85 -3.98 -21.15
N LYS A 6 -15.72 -5.31 -21.29
CA LYS A 6 -14.83 -6.15 -20.46
C LYS A 6 -13.40 -5.62 -20.57
N ARG A 7 -12.75 -5.33 -19.45
CA ARG A 7 -11.36 -4.84 -19.39
C ARG A 7 -10.42 -6.00 -19.08
N ALA A 8 -9.39 -6.17 -19.90
CA ALA A 8 -8.29 -7.11 -19.68
C ALA A 8 -7.18 -6.48 -18.80
N GLY A 9 -6.48 -7.32 -18.03
CA GLY A 9 -5.41 -6.97 -17.09
C GLY A 9 -4.22 -6.22 -17.71
N TRP A 10 -3.47 -5.54 -16.86
CA TRP A 10 -2.17 -4.91 -17.08
C TRP A 10 -1.11 -5.98 -17.33
N GLY A 11 -0.23 -5.77 -18.30
CA GLY A 11 0.84 -6.73 -18.58
C GLY A 11 1.43 -6.59 -19.97
N ALA A 12 2.35 -5.64 -20.12
CA ALA A 12 3.51 -5.78 -21.00
C ALA A 12 4.38 -4.54 -20.79
N LEU A 13 5.43 -4.68 -19.98
CA LEU A 13 6.66 -3.96 -20.21
C LEU A 13 7.83 -4.74 -19.61
N ALA A 14 8.76 -5.05 -20.51
CA ALA A 14 9.71 -6.13 -20.46
C ALA A 14 10.80 -5.96 -19.38
N ALA A 15 11.22 -7.10 -18.84
CA ALA A 15 12.55 -7.27 -18.27
C ALA A 15 13.60 -6.90 -19.34
N ALA A 16 14.34 -5.82 -19.13
CA ALA A 16 15.55 -5.55 -19.90
C ALA A 16 16.72 -6.31 -19.27
N VAL A 17 17.29 -7.27 -20.00
CA VAL A 17 18.57 -7.89 -19.67
C VAL A 17 19.67 -6.86 -19.93
N VAL A 18 20.34 -6.40 -18.89
CA VAL A 18 21.54 -5.56 -19.00
C VAL A 18 22.75 -6.47 -19.19
N VAL A 19 23.32 -6.47 -20.39
CA VAL A 19 24.67 -6.97 -20.65
C VAL A 19 25.63 -5.82 -20.37
N ALA A 20 26.43 -5.92 -19.30
CA ALA A 20 27.45 -4.94 -18.97
C ALA A 20 28.67 -5.10 -19.90
N ALA A 21 28.90 -4.14 -20.79
CA ALA A 21 30.18 -3.97 -21.46
C ALA A 21 31.05 -3.04 -20.63
N GLY A 22 32.16 -3.57 -20.11
CA GLY A 22 33.15 -2.80 -19.36
C GLY A 22 33.98 -1.90 -20.29
N ALA A 23 34.03 -0.61 -19.97
CA ALA A 23 35.04 0.30 -20.47
C ALA A 23 35.68 1.01 -19.27
N THR A 24 36.96 0.75 -19.04
CA THR A 24 37.80 1.40 -18.04
C THR A 24 38.26 2.75 -18.58
N LEU A 25 37.88 3.84 -17.90
CA LEU A 25 38.46 5.17 -18.11
C LEU A 25 39.41 5.48 -16.96
N ALA A 26 40.70 5.56 -17.28
CA ALA A 26 41.72 6.08 -16.39
C ALA A 26 41.54 7.60 -16.24
N THR A 27 41.45 8.08 -15.01
CA THR A 27 41.48 9.51 -14.69
C THR A 27 42.78 9.85 -13.98
N THR A 28 43.56 10.74 -14.59
CA THR A 28 44.70 11.41 -13.96
C THR A 28 44.19 12.65 -13.24
N SER A 29 44.36 12.71 -11.91
CA SER A 29 44.09 13.91 -11.13
C SER A 29 45.38 14.69 -10.88
N ALA A 30 45.45 15.92 -11.39
CA ALA A 30 46.44 16.91 -10.97
C ALA A 30 45.86 17.72 -9.79
N ALA A 31 46.55 17.69 -8.66
CA ALA A 31 46.19 18.46 -7.46
C ALA A 31 46.81 19.86 -7.55
N VAL A 32 45.97 20.90 -7.61
CA VAL A 32 46.38 22.30 -7.37
C VAL A 32 45.89 22.67 -5.97
N GLY A 33 46.83 22.92 -5.06
CA GLY A 33 46.54 23.32 -3.69
C GLY A 33 46.18 24.81 -3.62
N LEU A 34 44.93 25.11 -3.26
CA LEU A 34 44.53 26.43 -2.74
C LEU A 34 44.39 26.35 -1.22
N ARG A 35 45.23 27.11 -0.50
CA ARG A 35 45.10 27.37 0.93
C ARG A 35 43.97 28.39 1.16
N THR A 36 42.82 27.94 1.66
CA THR A 36 41.79 28.84 2.20
C THR A 36 41.94 28.97 3.73
N ARG A 37 41.99 30.23 4.18
CA ARG A 37 41.97 30.61 5.60
C ARG A 37 40.66 30.13 6.24
N ARG A 38 40.76 29.29 7.27
CA ARG A 38 39.65 28.91 8.15
C ARG A 38 39.39 30.05 9.14
N THR A 39 38.22 30.68 9.02
CA THR A 39 37.65 31.52 10.07
C THR A 39 36.70 30.64 10.88
N THR A 40 37.07 30.32 12.12
CA THR A 40 36.21 29.60 13.07
C THR A 40 35.12 30.54 13.60
N MET A 41 33.90 30.42 13.08
CA MET A 41 32.70 30.94 13.74
C MET A 41 32.06 29.82 14.56
N THR A 42 32.03 29.99 15.87
CA THR A 42 31.28 29.17 16.83
C THR A 42 29.80 29.58 16.76
N THR A 43 29.02 28.89 15.93
CA THR A 43 27.55 28.94 15.98
C THR A 43 27.04 27.89 16.98
N THR A 44 26.54 28.37 18.12
CA THR A 44 25.82 27.55 19.10
C THR A 44 24.46 27.16 18.52
N SER A 45 24.38 26.03 17.82
CA SER A 45 23.14 25.42 17.37
C SER A 45 22.40 24.83 18.56
N ALA A 46 21.31 25.46 18.99
CA ALA A 46 20.35 24.85 19.90
C ALA A 46 19.74 23.61 19.24
N GLN A 47 20.08 22.43 19.76
CA GLN A 47 19.52 21.16 19.31
C GLN A 47 18.03 21.14 19.67
N PRO A 48 17.11 20.96 18.70
CA PRO A 48 15.68 20.85 19.00
C PRO A 48 15.46 19.66 19.95
N ALA A 49 14.63 19.87 20.97
CA ALA A 49 14.28 18.84 21.94
C ALA A 49 13.77 17.58 21.22
N ASP A 50 14.32 16.42 21.59
CA ASP A 50 13.92 15.13 21.06
C ASP A 50 12.44 14.88 21.37
N THR A 51 11.59 15.04 20.34
CA THR A 51 10.20 14.58 20.41
C THR A 51 10.21 13.09 20.69
N PRO A 52 9.51 12.59 21.73
CA PRO A 52 9.45 11.16 22.03
C PRO A 52 9.05 10.37 20.79
N ALA A 53 9.76 9.27 20.52
CA ALA A 53 9.40 8.38 19.42
C ALA A 53 7.94 7.92 19.61
N PRO A 54 7.10 7.98 18.55
CA PRO A 54 5.70 7.57 18.66
C PRO A 54 5.60 6.12 19.14
N THR A 55 4.67 5.85 20.05
CA THR A 55 4.40 4.50 20.55
C THR A 55 4.14 3.55 19.39
N PRO A 56 4.82 2.39 19.32
CA PRO A 56 4.59 1.41 18.26
C PRO A 56 3.11 1.03 18.18
N PRO A 57 2.54 0.84 16.97
CA PRO A 57 1.16 0.44 16.82
C PRO A 57 0.92 -0.94 17.42
N ALA A 58 -0.24 -1.13 18.05
CA ALA A 58 -0.61 -2.38 18.70
C ALA A 58 -0.67 -3.58 17.73
N ASN A 59 -0.96 -3.34 16.45
CA ASN A 59 -0.82 -4.31 15.36
C ASN A 59 -0.05 -3.68 14.20
N ALA A 60 1.02 -4.34 13.74
CA ALA A 60 1.81 -3.90 12.60
C ALA A 60 1.10 -4.12 11.24
N LEU A 61 0.10 -5.00 11.18
CA LEU A 61 -0.72 -5.19 9.99
C LEU A 61 -1.77 -4.09 9.90
N LYS A 62 -1.54 -3.12 9.01
CA LYS A 62 -2.58 -2.19 8.54
C LYS A 62 -2.95 -2.57 7.11
N ARG A 63 -4.24 -2.61 6.84
CA ARG A 63 -4.75 -2.88 5.49
C ARG A 63 -5.25 -1.61 4.82
N TRP A 64 -5.18 -1.59 3.50
CA TRP A 64 -5.85 -0.58 2.67
C TRP A 64 -6.66 -1.22 1.56
N ALA A 65 -7.59 -0.47 0.99
CA ALA A 65 -8.41 -0.91 -0.13
C ALA A 65 -8.25 0.01 -1.34
N ALA A 66 -8.10 -0.58 -2.52
CA ALA A 66 -8.25 0.13 -3.80
C ALA A 66 -9.64 -0.17 -4.38
N THR A 67 -10.49 0.84 -4.59
CA THR A 67 -11.85 0.65 -5.13
C THR A 67 -12.08 1.35 -6.47
N ASN A 68 -11.04 2.00 -7.00
CA ASN A 68 -11.09 2.76 -8.24
C ASN A 68 -11.17 1.89 -9.51
N GLY A 69 -10.86 0.58 -9.43
CA GLY A 69 -10.85 -0.32 -10.59
C GLY A 69 -11.98 -1.34 -10.65
N GLY A 70 -12.76 -1.53 -9.57
CA GLY A 70 -13.82 -2.55 -9.46
C GLY A 70 -15.10 -2.31 -10.28
N GLY A 71 -15.06 -1.43 -11.28
CA GLY A 71 -16.21 -1.13 -12.14
C GLY A 71 -17.38 -0.48 -11.40
N ALA A 72 -18.56 -0.49 -12.02
CA ALA A 72 -19.74 0.25 -11.54
C ALA A 72 -20.18 -0.15 -10.11
N LYS A 73 -20.05 -1.44 -9.76
CA LYS A 73 -20.41 -1.93 -8.42
C LYS A 73 -19.52 -1.32 -7.34
N ALA A 74 -18.20 -1.23 -7.57
CA ALA A 74 -17.29 -0.56 -6.64
C ALA A 74 -17.46 0.97 -6.61
N GLN A 75 -18.15 1.56 -7.59
CA GLN A 75 -18.47 2.99 -7.63
C GLN A 75 -19.83 3.34 -7.01
N SER A 76 -20.63 2.34 -6.63
CA SER A 76 -21.93 2.52 -6.01
C SER A 76 -22.17 1.46 -4.93
N PRO A 77 -21.28 1.39 -3.91
CA PRO A 77 -21.45 0.47 -2.80
C PRO A 77 -22.75 0.77 -2.04
N THR A 78 -23.31 -0.26 -1.41
CA THR A 78 -24.35 -0.10 -0.40
C THR A 78 -23.76 0.38 0.93
N LEU A 79 -24.59 0.87 1.86
CA LEU A 79 -24.15 1.19 3.22
C LEU A 79 -23.46 -0.01 3.89
N ALA A 80 -24.02 -1.21 3.77
CA ALA A 80 -23.44 -2.41 4.37
C ALA A 80 -22.03 -2.70 3.83
N GLN A 81 -21.82 -2.55 2.52
CA GLN A 81 -20.50 -2.67 1.90
C GLN A 81 -19.53 -1.57 2.35
N ALA A 82 -20.02 -0.33 2.49
CA ALA A 82 -19.21 0.77 3.01
C ALA A 82 -18.75 0.51 4.46
N LEU A 83 -19.63 0.00 5.31
CA LEU A 83 -19.29 -0.37 6.69
C LEU A 83 -18.31 -1.54 6.74
N ALA A 84 -18.50 -2.58 5.91
CA ALA A 84 -17.54 -3.68 5.81
C ALA A 84 -16.14 -3.19 5.42
N VAL A 85 -16.05 -2.28 4.45
CA VAL A 85 -14.78 -1.63 4.08
C VAL A 85 -14.20 -0.82 5.25
N ALA A 86 -15.02 -0.08 5.99
CA ALA A 86 -14.54 0.68 7.14
C ALA A 86 -14.00 -0.21 8.27
N HIS A 87 -14.60 -1.37 8.51
CA HIS A 87 -14.13 -2.33 9.51
C HIS A 87 -12.82 -3.00 9.13
N ASN A 88 -12.62 -3.29 7.84
CA ASN A 88 -11.50 -4.11 7.37
C ASN A 88 -10.26 -3.32 6.99
N TYR A 89 -10.40 -2.01 6.73
CA TYR A 89 -9.32 -1.19 6.19
C TYR A 89 -9.08 0.07 7.02
N SER A 90 -7.82 0.49 7.09
CA SER A 90 -7.41 1.75 7.73
C SER A 90 -7.24 2.90 6.72
N LEU A 91 -7.09 2.57 5.44
CA LEU A 91 -6.96 3.53 4.34
C LEU A 91 -7.76 3.04 3.12
N VAL A 92 -8.52 3.92 2.49
CA VAL A 92 -9.33 3.60 1.31
C VAL A 92 -9.02 4.57 0.19
N LEU A 93 -8.58 4.04 -0.94
CA LEU A 93 -8.53 4.74 -2.22
C LEU A 93 -9.86 4.53 -2.94
N ALA A 94 -10.61 5.60 -3.18
CA ALA A 94 -11.91 5.54 -3.82
C ALA A 94 -12.09 6.64 -4.86
N THR A 95 -13.04 6.48 -5.78
CA THR A 95 -13.42 7.61 -6.64
C THR A 95 -14.30 8.59 -5.87
N LYS A 96 -14.53 9.75 -6.48
CA LYS A 96 -15.40 10.79 -5.92
C LYS A 96 -16.88 10.38 -5.79
N ASN A 97 -17.28 9.23 -6.33
CA ASN A 97 -18.67 8.78 -6.31
C ASN A 97 -18.91 7.63 -5.32
N SER A 98 -17.88 6.91 -4.88
CA SER A 98 -18.06 5.64 -4.17
C SER A 98 -18.69 5.79 -2.79
N TYR A 99 -18.13 6.63 -1.91
CA TYR A 99 -18.53 6.69 -0.50
C TYR A 99 -19.09 8.02 0.03
N PRO A 100 -19.19 9.16 -0.71
CA PRO A 100 -19.69 10.41 -0.09
C PRO A 100 -20.96 10.25 0.76
N PRO A 101 -21.97 9.45 0.36
CA PRO A 101 -23.18 9.27 1.17
C PRO A 101 -22.98 8.52 2.52
N TYR A 102 -21.85 7.85 2.72
CA TYR A 102 -21.60 6.93 3.83
C TYR A 102 -20.40 7.29 4.71
N VAL A 103 -19.64 8.36 4.38
CA VAL A 103 -18.40 8.71 5.08
C VAL A 103 -18.60 8.87 6.59
N ALA A 104 -19.71 9.49 7.02
CA ALA A 104 -19.98 9.70 8.44
C ALA A 104 -20.14 8.37 9.19
N GLN A 105 -20.93 7.43 8.64
CA GLN A 105 -21.15 6.11 9.21
C GLN A 105 -19.88 5.25 9.18
N MET A 106 -19.10 5.34 8.10
CA MET A 106 -17.79 4.68 8.01
C MET A 106 -16.83 5.16 9.10
N ARG A 107 -16.76 6.48 9.36
CA ARG A 107 -15.92 7.04 10.44
C ARG A 107 -16.45 6.69 11.83
N GLN A 108 -17.76 6.52 11.99
CA GLN A 108 -18.32 6.03 13.25
C GLN A 108 -17.90 4.58 13.51
N ALA A 109 -17.89 3.73 12.48
CA ALA A 109 -17.43 2.34 12.57
C ALA A 109 -15.92 2.23 12.77
N ASN A 110 -15.15 3.13 12.17
CA ASN A 110 -13.70 3.20 12.30
C ASN A 110 -13.22 4.67 12.34
N PRO A 111 -13.03 5.25 13.54
CA PRO A 111 -12.60 6.65 13.68
C PRO A 111 -11.19 6.93 13.13
N ALA A 112 -10.36 5.90 12.96
CA ALA A 112 -9.01 6.02 12.41
C ALA A 112 -8.97 5.93 10.88
N LEU A 113 -10.09 5.57 10.24
CA LEU A 113 -10.18 5.40 8.79
C LEU A 113 -9.80 6.69 8.05
N LYS A 114 -8.96 6.53 7.03
CA LYS A 114 -8.63 7.57 6.06
C LYS A 114 -9.18 7.21 4.68
N LEU A 115 -9.76 8.19 4.01
CA LEU A 115 -10.21 8.07 2.63
C LEU A 115 -9.47 9.06 1.75
N VAL A 116 -9.03 8.64 0.58
CA VAL A 116 -8.39 9.51 -0.42
C VAL A 116 -9.08 9.36 -1.76
N VAL A 117 -9.33 10.51 -2.42
CA VAL A 117 -10.03 10.53 -3.71
C VAL A 117 -9.04 10.29 -4.85
N TYR A 118 -9.31 9.27 -5.67
CA TYR A 118 -8.56 8.97 -6.89
C TYR A 118 -8.63 10.12 -7.88
N THR A 119 -7.48 10.56 -8.39
CA THR A 119 -7.35 11.45 -9.55
C THR A 119 -6.13 11.06 -10.37
N ASN A 120 -6.19 11.24 -11.70
CA ASN A 120 -5.02 11.05 -12.54
C ASN A 120 -4.03 12.21 -12.32
N GLY A 121 -2.77 11.87 -12.02
CA GLY A 121 -1.70 12.86 -11.82
C GLY A 121 -1.16 13.43 -13.13
N VAL A 122 -0.94 12.57 -14.14
CA VAL A 122 -0.33 12.96 -15.44
C VAL A 122 -1.18 12.62 -16.66
N TYR A 123 -2.42 12.19 -16.47
CA TYR A 123 -3.34 11.89 -17.58
C TYR A 123 -4.65 12.67 -17.47
N ALA A 124 -5.13 13.18 -18.59
CA ALA A 124 -6.52 13.53 -18.80
C ALA A 124 -7.29 12.31 -19.32
N GLN A 125 -8.60 12.24 -19.08
CA GLN A 125 -9.44 11.11 -19.51
C GLN A 125 -9.52 11.00 -21.04
N SER A 126 -9.90 9.83 -21.56
CA SER A 126 -9.95 9.56 -23.01
C SER A 126 -10.90 10.46 -23.82
N ASP A 127 -11.90 11.07 -23.15
CA ASP A 127 -12.84 12.03 -23.73
C ASP A 127 -12.41 13.50 -23.52
N GLN A 128 -11.26 13.73 -22.87
CA GLN A 128 -10.77 15.06 -22.50
C GLN A 128 -9.69 15.59 -23.42
N GLY A 129 -9.64 15.17 -24.70
CA GLY A 129 -8.59 15.59 -25.63
C GLY A 129 -8.56 17.09 -25.97
N SER A 130 -9.66 17.79 -25.72
CA SER A 130 -9.82 19.24 -25.90
C SER A 130 -10.32 19.96 -24.65
N ALA A 131 -10.40 19.27 -23.50
CA ALA A 131 -10.95 19.84 -22.27
C ALA A 131 -9.99 20.82 -21.56
N TYR A 132 -8.69 20.69 -21.84
CA TYR A 132 -7.63 21.55 -21.31
C TYR A 132 -6.95 22.34 -22.43
N PRO A 133 -6.28 23.46 -22.13
CA PRO A 133 -5.45 24.19 -23.09
C PRO A 133 -4.48 23.27 -23.84
N ASP A 134 -4.35 23.49 -25.14
CA ASP A 134 -3.63 22.58 -26.04
C ASP A 134 -2.13 22.44 -25.70
N ALA A 135 -1.54 23.48 -25.10
CA ALA A 135 -0.16 23.49 -24.63
C ALA A 135 0.09 22.63 -23.38
N TRP A 136 -0.95 22.12 -22.69
CA TRP A 136 -0.78 21.30 -21.49
C TRP A 136 -0.59 19.81 -21.79
N TYR A 137 -0.88 19.36 -23.01
CA TYR A 137 -0.72 17.95 -23.39
C TYR A 137 0.72 17.65 -23.77
N ALA A 138 1.20 16.48 -23.37
CA ALA A 138 2.46 15.95 -23.84
C ALA A 138 2.39 15.63 -25.34
N ARG A 139 3.47 15.94 -26.07
CA ARG A 139 3.56 15.83 -27.52
C ARG A 139 4.55 14.75 -27.92
N ALA A 140 4.25 14.02 -28.98
CA ALA A 140 5.25 13.22 -29.68
C ALA A 140 6.11 14.10 -30.60
N ALA A 141 7.15 13.52 -31.20
CA ALA A 141 8.05 14.24 -32.11
C ALA A 141 7.35 14.86 -33.34
N ASP A 142 6.24 14.27 -33.79
CA ASP A 142 5.41 14.77 -34.90
C ASP A 142 4.37 15.83 -34.46
N GLY A 143 4.39 16.24 -33.18
CA GLY A 143 3.44 17.19 -32.62
C GLY A 143 2.07 16.62 -32.25
N SER A 144 1.84 15.32 -32.45
CA SER A 144 0.60 14.67 -32.03
C SER A 144 0.51 14.55 -30.51
N LYS A 145 -0.71 14.52 -29.96
CA LYS A 145 -0.92 14.27 -28.51
C LYS A 145 -0.63 12.81 -28.19
N VAL A 146 0.17 12.60 -27.14
CA VAL A 146 0.47 11.26 -26.63
C VAL A 146 -0.73 10.72 -25.85
N ARG A 147 -1.06 9.44 -26.03
CA ARG A 147 -2.14 8.75 -25.33
C ARG A 147 -1.65 7.42 -24.77
N SER A 148 -2.20 7.00 -23.64
CA SER A 148 -2.01 5.62 -23.17
C SER A 148 -2.68 4.64 -24.14
N LYS A 149 -1.98 3.57 -24.52
CA LYS A 149 -2.53 2.59 -25.49
C LYS A 149 -3.75 1.86 -24.93
N LYS A 150 -3.71 1.51 -23.65
CA LYS A 150 -4.75 0.70 -22.99
C LYS A 150 -6.04 1.47 -22.77
N TYR A 151 -5.96 2.73 -22.33
CA TYR A 151 -7.12 3.50 -21.88
C TYR A 151 -7.51 4.62 -22.85
N GLY A 152 -6.62 5.01 -23.76
CA GLY A 152 -6.83 6.16 -24.63
C GLY A 152 -6.75 7.51 -23.89
N ASN A 153 -6.37 7.51 -22.61
CA ASN A 153 -6.18 8.71 -21.81
C ASN A 153 -5.05 9.57 -22.39
N TYR A 154 -5.23 10.88 -22.43
CA TYR A 154 -4.24 11.81 -22.96
C TYR A 154 -3.17 12.12 -21.93
N LEU A 155 -1.91 11.94 -22.31
CA LEU A 155 -0.78 12.27 -21.45
C LEU A 155 -0.64 13.78 -21.35
N MET A 156 -0.48 14.27 -20.12
CA MET A 156 -0.28 15.67 -19.81
C MET A 156 1.20 15.93 -19.53
N ASP A 157 1.68 17.10 -19.91
CA ASP A 157 3.04 17.52 -19.60
C ASP A 157 3.17 17.76 -18.08
N PRO A 158 3.99 16.98 -17.35
CA PRO A 158 4.14 17.13 -15.90
C PRO A 158 4.87 18.42 -15.50
N THR A 159 5.39 19.20 -16.47
CA THR A 159 6.01 20.51 -16.24
C THR A 159 5.07 21.69 -16.56
N SER A 160 3.90 21.43 -17.13
CA SER A 160 2.90 22.47 -17.40
C SER A 160 2.35 23.05 -16.10
N THR A 161 2.65 24.32 -15.83
CA THR A 161 2.19 25.02 -14.62
C THR A 161 0.66 24.99 -14.47
N GLY A 162 -0.07 25.16 -15.58
CA GLY A 162 -1.52 25.10 -15.59
C GLY A 162 -2.08 23.71 -15.29
N TRP A 163 -1.46 22.65 -15.80
CA TRP A 163 -1.85 21.28 -15.45
C TRP A 163 -1.60 20.98 -13.96
N ILE A 164 -0.42 21.34 -13.45
CA ILE A 164 -0.06 21.15 -12.04
C ILE A 164 -1.06 21.88 -11.13
N GLN A 165 -1.39 23.14 -11.43
CA GLN A 165 -2.39 23.91 -10.69
C GLN A 165 -3.78 23.26 -10.76
N SER A 166 -4.18 22.74 -11.92
CA SER A 166 -5.42 21.97 -12.07
C SER A 166 -5.45 20.75 -11.15
N ARG A 167 -4.34 20.01 -10.99
CA ARG A 167 -4.26 18.87 -10.06
C ARG A 167 -4.38 19.31 -8.61
N ALA A 168 -3.71 20.40 -8.24
CA ALA A 168 -3.79 20.97 -6.89
C ALA A 168 -5.23 21.38 -6.53
N GLN A 169 -5.91 22.08 -7.43
CA GLN A 169 -7.30 22.50 -7.27
C GLN A 169 -8.26 21.31 -7.24
N THR A 170 -8.06 20.32 -8.13
CA THR A 170 -8.89 19.11 -8.18
C THR A 170 -8.80 18.34 -6.86
N CYS A 171 -7.59 18.22 -6.29
CA CYS A 171 -7.37 17.60 -4.99
C CYS A 171 -8.21 18.28 -3.89
N ALA A 172 -8.08 19.60 -3.75
CA ALA A 172 -8.83 20.39 -2.78
C ALA A 172 -10.35 20.24 -2.95
N GLN A 173 -10.82 20.47 -4.18
CA GLN A 173 -12.25 20.47 -4.51
C GLN A 173 -12.88 19.10 -4.25
N TRP A 174 -12.24 18.02 -4.68
CA TRP A 174 -12.80 16.70 -4.55
C TRP A 174 -12.72 16.18 -3.12
N ALA A 175 -11.62 16.44 -2.39
CA ALA A 175 -11.56 16.11 -0.97
C ALA A 175 -12.67 16.81 -0.18
N ALA A 176 -12.89 18.10 -0.42
CA ALA A 176 -13.98 18.86 0.20
C ALA A 176 -15.37 18.32 -0.17
N ALA A 177 -15.63 18.10 -1.46
CA ALA A 177 -16.94 17.64 -1.95
C ALA A 177 -17.30 16.22 -1.51
N THR A 178 -16.29 15.37 -1.26
CA THR A 178 -16.48 13.97 -0.86
C THR A 178 -16.37 13.74 0.64
N HIS A 179 -15.91 14.74 1.39
CA HIS A 179 -15.53 14.64 2.80
C HIS A 179 -14.41 13.61 3.07
N TYR A 180 -13.56 13.37 2.08
CA TYR A 180 -12.38 12.51 2.21
C TYR A 180 -11.19 13.29 2.81
N ASP A 181 -10.21 12.57 3.34
CA ASP A 181 -9.04 13.13 4.03
C ASP A 181 -7.99 13.70 3.07
N GLY A 182 -8.09 13.44 1.77
CA GLY A 182 -7.19 13.98 0.76
C GLY A 182 -7.36 13.33 -0.61
N CYS A 183 -6.28 13.29 -1.40
CA CYS A 183 -6.31 12.81 -2.78
C CYS A 183 -5.16 11.86 -3.10
N TYR A 184 -5.39 11.04 -4.12
CA TYR A 184 -4.44 10.08 -4.66
C TYR A 184 -4.10 10.46 -6.09
N LEU A 185 -2.83 10.76 -6.35
CA LEU A 185 -2.31 11.15 -7.66
C LEU A 185 -1.81 9.91 -8.41
N ASP A 186 -2.54 9.47 -9.43
CA ASP A 186 -2.17 8.30 -10.22
C ASP A 186 -1.07 8.59 -11.25
N MET A 187 -0.34 7.54 -11.64
CA MET A 187 0.63 7.52 -12.75
C MET A 187 1.85 8.45 -12.58
N LEU A 188 2.37 8.64 -11.36
CA LEU A 188 3.57 9.46 -11.15
C LEU A 188 4.89 8.73 -11.46
N GLY A 189 4.86 7.39 -11.54
CA GLY A 189 6.04 6.56 -11.79
C GLY A 189 6.55 6.61 -13.22
N ASN A 190 7.60 5.82 -13.51
CA ASN A 190 8.26 5.78 -14.81
C ASN A 190 7.62 4.80 -15.80
N ALA A 191 6.52 4.13 -15.44
CA ALA A 191 5.82 3.20 -16.33
C ALA A 191 5.40 3.85 -17.67
N THR A 192 5.03 5.13 -17.63
CA THR A 192 4.72 5.96 -18.82
C THR A 192 5.89 6.04 -19.81
N MET A 193 7.13 5.98 -19.32
CA MET A 193 8.33 6.02 -20.17
C MET A 193 8.68 4.65 -20.76
N GLY A 194 7.98 3.59 -20.36
CA GLY A 194 8.22 2.26 -20.87
C GLY A 194 7.73 2.11 -22.32
N ALA A 195 8.53 1.42 -23.13
CA ALA A 195 8.18 1.06 -24.49
C ALA A 195 6.80 0.39 -24.60
N GLY A 196 5.89 1.02 -25.34
CA GLY A 196 4.57 0.47 -25.62
C GLY A 196 3.49 0.80 -24.59
N TYR A 197 3.78 1.55 -23.53
CA TYR A 197 2.74 2.07 -22.64
C TYR A 197 1.86 3.12 -23.35
N ASP A 198 2.51 4.09 -24.01
CA ASP A 198 1.87 5.16 -24.75
C ASP A 198 1.98 4.97 -26.27
N THR A 199 1.14 5.71 -27.01
CA THR A 199 1.10 5.69 -28.48
C THR A 199 2.40 6.13 -29.14
N ALA A 200 3.20 6.96 -28.46
CA ALA A 200 4.51 7.43 -28.89
C ALA A 200 5.32 7.90 -27.66
N ALA A 201 6.65 8.01 -27.81
CA ALA A 201 7.49 8.60 -26.77
C ALA A 201 7.20 10.11 -26.65
N PRO A 202 6.87 10.63 -25.45
CA PRO A 202 6.64 12.04 -25.25
C PRO A 202 7.96 12.82 -25.30
N ILE A 203 7.90 14.02 -25.86
CA ILE A 203 9.01 14.97 -25.95
C ILE A 203 8.99 15.90 -24.74
N ASN A 204 10.16 16.09 -24.13
CA ASN A 204 10.37 17.09 -23.11
C ASN A 204 10.41 18.49 -23.76
N PRO A 205 9.49 19.40 -23.40
CA PRO A 205 9.40 20.71 -24.04
C PRO A 205 10.63 21.59 -23.79
N SER A 206 11.40 21.35 -22.73
CA SER A 206 12.61 22.12 -22.41
C SER A 206 13.84 21.70 -23.19
N THR A 207 13.94 20.42 -23.57
CA THR A 207 15.13 19.87 -24.27
C THR A 207 14.86 19.51 -25.73
N HIS A 208 13.58 19.47 -26.13
CA HIS A 208 13.13 18.98 -27.44
C HIS A 208 13.58 17.54 -27.75
N GLN A 209 13.88 16.74 -26.73
CA GLN A 209 14.23 15.33 -26.83
C GLN A 209 13.17 14.47 -26.15
N PRO A 210 13.05 13.17 -26.49
CA PRO A 210 12.22 12.24 -25.72
C PRO A 210 12.57 12.30 -24.23
N TRP A 211 11.55 12.24 -23.37
CA TRP A 211 11.75 12.14 -21.94
C TRP A 211 12.56 10.87 -21.59
N THR A 212 13.56 11.04 -20.73
CA THR A 212 14.18 9.89 -20.03
C THR A 212 13.37 9.55 -18.78
N ALA A 213 13.49 8.31 -18.29
CA ALA A 213 12.83 7.87 -17.05
C ALA A 213 13.21 8.75 -15.84
N THR A 214 14.49 9.11 -15.70
CA THR A 214 14.98 9.99 -14.63
C THR A 214 14.39 11.39 -14.71
N GLN A 215 14.37 12.00 -15.90
CA GLN A 215 13.76 13.32 -16.08
C GLN A 215 12.25 13.27 -15.77
N TRP A 216 11.56 12.20 -16.20
CA TRP A 216 10.14 12.02 -15.95
C TRP A 216 9.83 11.94 -14.45
N ILE A 217 10.55 11.07 -13.71
CA ILE A 217 10.39 10.93 -12.26
C ILE A 217 10.66 12.25 -11.52
N ALA A 218 11.67 13.01 -11.95
CA ALA A 218 11.92 14.33 -11.37
C ALA A 218 10.75 15.30 -11.60
N ALA A 219 10.22 15.34 -12.83
CA ALA A 219 9.10 16.20 -13.18
C ALA A 219 7.81 15.83 -12.42
N THR A 220 7.47 14.54 -12.34
CA THR A 220 6.28 14.08 -11.61
C THR A 220 6.42 14.23 -10.10
N SER A 221 7.65 14.11 -9.55
CA SER A 221 7.95 14.41 -8.14
C SER A 221 7.73 15.90 -7.84
N ASN A 222 8.11 16.80 -8.75
CA ASN A 222 7.86 18.24 -8.61
C ASN A 222 6.37 18.59 -8.71
N LEU A 223 5.63 17.94 -9.62
CA LEU A 223 4.18 18.04 -9.69
C LEU A 223 3.55 17.65 -8.35
N ALA A 224 3.89 16.47 -7.82
CA ALA A 224 3.38 15.99 -6.54
C ALA A 224 3.71 16.94 -5.37
N THR A 225 4.94 17.45 -5.32
CA THR A 225 5.38 18.44 -4.33
C THR A 225 4.54 19.71 -4.39
N THR A 226 4.24 20.21 -5.59
CA THR A 226 3.41 21.40 -5.77
C THR A 226 1.98 21.15 -5.28
N VAL A 227 1.42 19.96 -5.55
CA VAL A 227 0.08 19.58 -5.06
C VAL A 227 0.06 19.48 -3.53
N VAL A 228 1.08 18.89 -2.91
CA VAL A 228 1.24 18.80 -1.44
C VAL A 228 1.30 20.21 -0.83
N ASN A 229 2.16 21.09 -1.37
CA ASN A 229 2.35 22.44 -0.84
C ASN A 229 1.08 23.30 -0.96
N ALA A 230 0.29 23.10 -2.01
CA ALA A 230 -0.99 23.77 -2.18
C ALA A 230 -2.11 23.23 -1.26
N ASN A 231 -1.91 22.06 -0.64
CA ASN A 231 -2.90 21.36 0.16
C ASN A 231 -2.31 20.84 1.49
N PRO A 232 -1.74 21.70 2.34
CA PRO A 232 -0.93 21.27 3.49
C PRO A 232 -1.70 20.50 4.57
N THR A 233 -3.03 20.58 4.58
CA THR A 233 -3.90 19.87 5.53
C THR A 233 -4.47 18.57 4.98
N LEU A 234 -4.26 18.27 3.68
CA LEU A 234 -4.80 17.08 3.05
C LEU A 234 -3.77 15.95 2.99
N LEU A 235 -4.26 14.72 3.11
CA LEU A 235 -3.48 13.52 2.87
C LEU A 235 -3.26 13.32 1.37
N VAL A 236 -2.15 13.84 0.84
CA VAL A 236 -1.76 13.63 -0.56
C VAL A 236 -0.87 12.41 -0.68
N VAL A 237 -1.34 11.42 -1.43
CA VAL A 237 -0.64 10.16 -1.74
C VAL A 237 -0.51 9.97 -3.24
N GLY A 238 0.41 9.12 -3.68
CA GLY A 238 0.65 8.89 -5.11
C GLY A 238 0.66 7.42 -5.53
N ASN A 239 0.49 7.17 -6.83
CA ASN A 239 0.87 5.92 -7.46
C ASN A 239 2.19 6.08 -8.20
N GLY A 240 3.06 5.08 -8.17
CA GLY A 240 4.23 5.08 -9.04
C GLY A 240 5.47 4.43 -8.48
N LEU A 241 5.42 3.88 -7.26
CA LEU A 241 6.59 3.17 -6.72
C LEU A 241 6.90 1.90 -7.54
N ALA A 242 5.89 1.33 -8.17
CA ALA A 242 5.93 0.04 -8.88
C ALA A 242 6.29 -1.11 -7.94
N ASN A 243 7.58 -1.44 -7.79
CA ASN A 243 8.08 -2.47 -6.88
C ASN A 243 9.48 -2.08 -6.36
N GLY A 244 10.05 -2.91 -5.48
CA GLY A 244 11.32 -2.61 -4.82
C GLY A 244 12.49 -2.35 -5.76
N ASN A 245 12.54 -2.99 -6.93
CA ASN A 245 13.65 -2.78 -7.87
C ASN A 245 13.61 -1.37 -8.46
N GLN A 246 12.46 -0.92 -8.95
CA GLN A 246 12.25 0.44 -9.44
C GLN A 246 12.37 1.49 -8.32
N TYR A 247 12.04 1.11 -7.09
CA TYR A 247 12.20 1.98 -5.92
C TYR A 247 13.64 2.41 -5.69
N PHE A 248 14.58 1.49 -5.86
CA PHE A 248 16.01 1.72 -5.64
C PHE A 248 16.83 1.95 -6.90
N ASP A 249 16.30 1.68 -8.09
CA ASP A 249 17.07 1.76 -9.34
C ASP A 249 17.44 3.21 -9.72
N PRO A 250 18.74 3.59 -9.63
CA PRO A 250 19.18 4.92 -10.02
C PRO A 250 19.08 5.15 -11.54
N ALA A 251 19.18 4.11 -12.36
CA ALA A 251 19.23 4.23 -13.81
C ALA A 251 17.87 4.65 -14.40
N SER A 252 16.78 4.23 -13.78
CA SER A 252 15.42 4.57 -14.21
C SER A 252 14.83 5.79 -13.49
N GLY A 253 15.62 6.48 -12.68
CA GLY A 253 15.14 7.46 -11.70
C GLY A 253 14.45 6.74 -10.54
N PRO A 254 15.08 6.67 -9.35
CA PRO A 254 14.57 5.81 -8.29
C PRO A 254 13.21 6.32 -7.83
N THR A 255 12.17 5.50 -7.91
CA THR A 255 10.79 5.95 -7.61
C THR A 255 10.61 6.32 -6.14
N SER A 256 11.57 5.96 -5.28
CA SER A 256 11.67 6.42 -3.90
C SER A 256 11.74 7.95 -3.72
N THR A 257 12.09 8.71 -4.77
CA THR A 257 12.04 10.18 -4.74
C THR A 257 10.62 10.73 -4.66
N LEU A 258 9.62 9.97 -5.11
CA LEU A 258 8.20 10.36 -4.99
C LEU A 258 7.80 10.58 -3.52
N LEU A 259 8.44 9.86 -2.59
CA LEU A 259 8.20 9.97 -1.16
C LEU A 259 8.86 11.18 -0.49
N ASN A 260 9.59 12.02 -1.24
CA ASN A 260 10.18 13.23 -0.66
C ASN A 260 9.11 14.20 -0.17
N SER A 261 8.01 14.35 -0.89
CA SER A 261 6.90 15.24 -0.54
C SER A 261 5.60 14.52 -0.18
N LEU A 262 5.27 13.43 -0.87
CA LEU A 262 4.04 12.68 -0.60
C LEU A 262 4.04 12.07 0.80
N ALA A 263 2.87 12.01 1.43
CA ALA A 263 2.72 11.31 2.72
C ALA A 263 2.97 9.80 2.59
N GLY A 264 2.60 9.25 1.43
CA GLY A 264 2.88 7.88 1.04
C GLY A 264 2.60 7.63 -0.43
N ALA A 265 3.00 6.46 -0.92
CA ALA A 265 2.76 6.08 -2.30
C ALA A 265 2.54 4.57 -2.49
N ASN A 266 1.88 4.21 -3.57
CA ASN A 266 1.50 2.84 -3.91
C ASN A 266 2.58 2.12 -4.73
N ALA A 267 2.88 0.90 -4.29
CA ALA A 267 3.67 -0.10 -4.99
C ALA A 267 2.75 -1.26 -5.44
N GLN A 268 2.13 -1.11 -6.62
CA GLN A 268 1.18 -2.10 -7.18
C GLN A 268 1.82 -3.42 -7.61
N GLY A 269 3.15 -3.49 -7.61
CA GLY A 269 3.91 -4.69 -7.91
C GLY A 269 4.66 -5.23 -6.69
N PHE A 270 4.24 -4.92 -5.47
CA PHE A 270 4.89 -5.46 -4.27
C PHE A 270 4.84 -6.99 -4.31
N ILE A 271 6.03 -7.63 -4.26
CA ILE A 271 6.26 -9.07 -4.45
C ILE A 271 5.93 -9.60 -5.85
N ARG A 272 4.86 -9.08 -6.47
CA ARG A 272 4.31 -9.58 -7.71
C ARG A 272 3.36 -8.56 -8.35
N SER A 273 3.36 -8.53 -9.69
CA SER A 273 2.39 -7.81 -10.52
C SER A 273 1.30 -8.75 -11.07
N GLU A 274 0.18 -8.19 -11.52
CA GLU A 274 -0.91 -8.99 -12.10
C GLU A 274 -0.52 -9.74 -13.39
N SER A 275 0.52 -9.30 -14.12
CA SER A 275 0.97 -10.00 -15.32
C SER A 275 1.91 -11.17 -15.08
N ASP A 276 2.42 -11.31 -13.87
CA ASP A 276 3.34 -12.38 -13.55
C ASP A 276 2.57 -13.72 -13.62
N ALA A 277 3.21 -14.81 -14.05
CA ALA A 277 2.60 -16.14 -13.99
C ALA A 277 2.48 -16.60 -12.53
N VAL A 278 1.45 -17.35 -12.12
CA VAL A 278 1.25 -17.80 -10.71
C VAL A 278 2.40 -18.62 -10.15
N THR A 279 3.21 -19.20 -11.02
CA THR A 279 4.43 -19.95 -10.68
C THR A 279 5.71 -19.13 -10.75
N SER A 280 5.64 -17.86 -11.19
CA SER A 280 6.79 -16.99 -11.31
C SER A 280 7.02 -16.23 -10.00
N PHE A 281 8.18 -16.47 -9.40
CA PHE A 281 8.66 -15.76 -8.21
C PHE A 281 9.96 -15.05 -8.54
N ARG A 282 10.15 -13.87 -7.92
CA ARG A 282 11.36 -13.07 -8.10
C ARG A 282 12.58 -13.78 -7.51
N SER A 283 13.77 -13.42 -7.99
CA SER A 283 15.01 -13.79 -7.32
C SER A 283 15.00 -13.27 -5.88
N VAL A 284 15.77 -13.90 -4.99
CA VAL A 284 15.89 -13.48 -3.58
C VAL A 284 16.32 -12.01 -3.49
N SER A 285 17.24 -11.55 -4.35
CA SER A 285 17.67 -10.14 -4.37
C SER A 285 16.54 -9.18 -4.75
N ALA A 286 15.77 -9.51 -5.80
CA ALA A 286 14.66 -8.68 -6.25
C ALA A 286 13.48 -8.68 -5.25
N TRP A 287 13.20 -9.82 -4.62
CA TRP A 287 12.25 -9.92 -3.50
C TRP A 287 12.71 -9.08 -2.30
N LYS A 288 14.00 -9.14 -1.95
CA LYS A 288 14.54 -8.37 -0.82
C LYS A 288 14.38 -6.87 -1.04
N ASN A 289 14.56 -6.39 -2.27
CA ASN A 289 14.28 -4.99 -2.61
C ASN A 289 12.82 -4.59 -2.31
N ASP A 290 11.84 -5.49 -2.50
CA ASP A 290 10.44 -5.19 -2.13
C ASP A 290 10.29 -5.00 -0.62
N VAL A 291 10.89 -5.89 0.18
CA VAL A 291 10.85 -5.81 1.64
C VAL A 291 11.60 -4.55 2.13
N ASP A 292 12.78 -4.28 1.56
CA ASP A 292 13.62 -3.14 1.92
C ASP A 292 12.99 -1.80 1.56
N MET A 293 12.14 -1.73 0.53
CA MET A 293 11.35 -0.54 0.23
C MET A 293 10.49 -0.13 1.44
N LEU A 294 9.87 -1.10 2.14
CA LEU A 294 9.07 -0.82 3.34
C LEU A 294 9.97 -0.36 4.51
N VAL A 295 11.11 -1.02 4.69
CA VAL A 295 12.11 -0.67 5.71
C VAL A 295 12.68 0.71 5.48
N ASN A 296 12.89 1.12 4.22
CA ASN A 296 13.39 2.44 3.88
C ASN A 296 12.34 3.54 4.14
N ALA A 297 11.08 3.31 3.75
CA ALA A 297 10.03 4.31 3.86
C ALA A 297 9.65 4.64 5.32
N GLY A 298 9.57 3.61 6.18
CA GLY A 298 9.08 3.75 7.56
C GLY A 298 9.81 4.81 8.40
N PRO A 299 11.15 4.75 8.54
CA PRO A 299 11.94 5.73 9.28
C PRO A 299 11.90 7.15 8.69
N ARG A 300 11.52 7.29 7.41
CA ARG A 300 11.32 8.61 6.75
C ARG A 300 9.97 9.25 7.12
N GLY A 301 9.16 8.59 7.95
CA GLY A 301 7.79 9.04 8.25
C GLY A 301 6.87 8.95 7.03
N ARG A 302 7.21 8.10 6.06
CA ARG A 302 6.45 7.89 4.83
C ARG A 302 5.89 6.48 4.81
N PHE A 303 4.67 6.32 4.30
CA PHE A 303 4.08 4.98 4.17
C PHE A 303 4.09 4.49 2.73
N VAL A 304 4.18 3.17 2.59
CA VAL A 304 3.98 2.47 1.33
C VAL A 304 2.63 1.79 1.38
N MET A 305 1.82 2.00 0.35
CA MET A 305 0.63 1.21 0.07
C MET A 305 1.08 0.02 -0.78
N ALA A 306 1.44 -1.08 -0.12
CA ALA A 306 1.93 -2.29 -0.77
C ALA A 306 0.74 -3.07 -1.33
N MET A 307 0.81 -3.42 -2.61
CA MET A 307 -0.23 -4.20 -3.27
C MET A 307 0.37 -5.34 -4.07
N THR A 308 -0.16 -6.53 -3.81
CA THR A 308 0.15 -7.75 -4.54
C THR A 308 -1.08 -8.18 -5.31
N LYS A 309 -0.92 -8.48 -6.60
CA LYS A 309 -2.02 -8.88 -7.49
C LYS A 309 -1.80 -10.27 -8.09
N VAL A 310 -2.90 -10.99 -8.27
CA VAL A 310 -2.97 -12.23 -9.06
C VAL A 310 -4.06 -12.05 -10.10
N ASP A 311 -3.85 -12.40 -11.37
CA ASP A 311 -4.84 -12.21 -12.45
C ASP A 311 -6.02 -13.19 -12.44
N GLY A 312 -6.28 -13.84 -11.30
CA GLY A 312 -7.30 -14.88 -11.14
C GLY A 312 -6.95 -16.21 -11.83
N LYS A 313 -5.78 -16.36 -12.48
CA LYS A 313 -5.36 -17.61 -13.12
C LYS A 313 -4.46 -18.45 -12.20
N GLY A 314 -5.04 -19.09 -11.20
CA GLY A 314 -4.35 -20.03 -10.31
C GLY A 314 -5.33 -20.91 -9.55
N THR A 315 -4.84 -22.02 -8.98
CA THR A 315 -5.64 -22.81 -8.02
C THR A 315 -5.82 -22.03 -6.72
N ALA A 316 -6.83 -22.40 -5.92
CA ALA A 316 -7.02 -21.80 -4.59
C ALA A 316 -5.73 -21.88 -3.74
N ASP A 317 -5.04 -23.02 -3.77
CA ASP A 317 -3.79 -23.22 -3.03
C ASP A 317 -2.66 -22.31 -3.52
N GLN A 318 -2.53 -22.10 -4.84
CA GLN A 318 -1.54 -21.17 -5.39
C GLN A 318 -1.83 -19.73 -4.97
N VAL A 319 -3.09 -19.31 -5.05
CA VAL A 319 -3.50 -17.96 -4.63
C VAL A 319 -3.25 -17.77 -3.12
N GLN A 320 -3.58 -18.79 -2.31
CA GLN A 320 -3.36 -18.78 -0.87
C GLN A 320 -1.86 -18.76 -0.50
N GLN A 321 -1.03 -19.53 -1.21
CA GLN A 321 0.42 -19.49 -1.07
C GLN A 321 0.97 -18.10 -1.36
N ILE A 322 0.56 -17.48 -2.48
CA ILE A 322 0.99 -16.13 -2.84
C ILE A 322 0.51 -15.12 -1.80
N HIS A 323 -0.72 -15.26 -1.29
CA HIS A 323 -1.27 -14.38 -0.26
C HIS A 323 -0.41 -14.42 1.01
N ARG A 324 -0.16 -15.61 1.58
CA ARG A 324 0.67 -15.77 2.78
C ARG A 324 2.12 -15.34 2.55
N TYR A 325 2.68 -15.64 1.38
CA TYR A 325 4.02 -15.19 1.00
C TYR A 325 4.12 -13.65 0.98
N ALA A 326 3.13 -12.97 0.38
CA ALA A 326 3.07 -11.52 0.32
C ALA A 326 2.83 -10.88 1.70
N LEU A 327 1.90 -11.42 2.48
CA LEU A 327 1.58 -10.96 3.84
C LEU A 327 2.80 -11.06 4.77
N ALA A 328 3.44 -12.23 4.81
CA ALA A 328 4.63 -12.43 5.63
C ALA A 328 5.79 -11.54 5.14
N SER A 329 5.98 -11.37 3.83
CA SER A 329 7.00 -10.44 3.29
C SER A 329 6.73 -8.98 3.66
N PHE A 330 5.45 -8.56 3.64
CA PHE A 330 5.04 -7.23 4.10
C PHE A 330 5.38 -7.04 5.58
N LEU A 331 5.07 -8.02 6.42
CA LEU A 331 5.36 -7.97 7.85
C LEU A 331 6.87 -7.94 8.14
N LEU A 332 7.70 -8.62 7.35
CA LEU A 332 9.15 -8.49 7.49
C LEU A 332 9.62 -7.03 7.33
N GLY A 333 9.02 -6.25 6.44
CA GLY A 333 9.48 -4.89 6.11
C GLY A 333 8.76 -3.74 6.83
N THR A 334 7.51 -3.93 7.25
CA THR A 334 6.68 -2.86 7.86
C THR A 334 7.20 -2.42 9.24
N ASN A 335 7.12 -1.14 9.57
CA ASN A 335 7.24 -0.65 10.96
C ASN A 335 5.86 -0.36 11.57
N GLY A 336 4.79 -0.85 10.94
CA GLY A 336 3.40 -0.64 11.34
C GLY A 336 2.80 0.67 10.84
N THR A 337 3.46 1.36 9.92
CA THR A 337 2.93 2.58 9.28
C THR A 337 2.50 2.37 7.82
N GLN A 338 2.94 1.26 7.22
CA GLN A 338 2.68 0.83 5.86
C GLN A 338 1.32 0.14 5.76
N TYR A 339 0.78 0.03 4.56
CA TYR A 339 -0.53 -0.59 4.33
C TYR A 339 -0.40 -1.77 3.35
N PHE A 340 -1.05 -2.88 3.66
CA PHE A 340 -1.10 -4.08 2.83
C PHE A 340 -2.44 -4.23 2.09
N PHE A 341 -2.39 -4.66 0.84
CA PHE A 341 -3.55 -5.07 0.07
C PHE A 341 -3.22 -6.27 -0.83
N PHE A 342 -4.06 -7.29 -0.78
CA PHE A 342 -3.97 -8.46 -1.65
C PHE A 342 -5.17 -8.50 -2.60
N SER A 343 -4.91 -8.59 -3.90
CA SER A 343 -5.94 -8.61 -4.93
C SER A 343 -5.90 -9.95 -5.69
N PRO A 344 -6.71 -10.95 -5.28
CA PRO A 344 -6.68 -12.29 -5.87
C PRO A 344 -7.22 -12.36 -7.30
N SER A 345 -7.99 -11.35 -7.73
CA SER A 345 -8.58 -11.27 -9.08
C SER A 345 -7.93 -10.25 -10.00
N GLY A 346 -6.90 -9.54 -9.50
CA GLY A 346 -6.15 -8.51 -10.23
C GLY A 346 -6.91 -7.19 -10.37
N ASN A 347 -8.16 -7.13 -9.93
CA ASN A 347 -8.97 -5.93 -9.98
C ASN A 347 -8.79 -5.09 -8.71
N ASP A 348 -8.72 -3.77 -8.88
CA ASP A 348 -8.75 -2.81 -7.77
C ASP A 348 -10.19 -2.68 -7.23
N ASP A 349 -10.70 -3.77 -6.64
CA ASP A 349 -12.05 -3.92 -6.11
C ASP A 349 -12.04 -4.29 -4.62
N GLY A 350 -11.58 -3.37 -3.78
CA GLY A 350 -11.58 -3.52 -2.32
C GLY A 350 -12.98 -3.63 -1.69
N VAL A 351 -14.04 -3.33 -2.44
CA VAL A 351 -15.43 -3.52 -1.98
C VAL A 351 -15.79 -5.01 -1.94
N ASN A 352 -15.32 -5.78 -2.93
CA ASN A 352 -15.60 -7.20 -3.07
C ASN A 352 -14.34 -8.07 -2.89
N ALA A 353 -13.24 -7.47 -2.41
CA ALA A 353 -12.03 -8.21 -2.07
C ALA A 353 -12.37 -9.24 -0.99
N PRO A 354 -11.98 -10.52 -1.16
CA PRO A 354 -12.15 -11.53 -0.13
C PRO A 354 -11.52 -11.07 1.17
N ASP A 355 -12.23 -11.30 2.26
CA ASP A 355 -11.74 -11.06 3.61
C ASP A 355 -11.50 -12.43 4.27
N THR A 356 -10.25 -12.76 4.52
CA THR A 356 -9.87 -14.08 5.07
C THR A 356 -9.31 -13.94 6.48
N PRO A 357 -9.30 -15.01 7.29
CA PRO A 357 -8.68 -14.94 8.62
C PRO A 357 -7.21 -14.46 8.61
N ASP A 358 -6.46 -14.78 7.55
CA ASP A 358 -5.07 -14.33 7.37
C ASP A 358 -4.95 -12.80 7.34
N ASP A 359 -5.97 -12.11 6.82
CA ASP A 359 -6.00 -10.65 6.75
C ASP A 359 -6.15 -9.98 8.13
N HIS A 360 -6.52 -10.74 9.15
CA HIS A 360 -6.78 -10.23 10.51
C HIS A 360 -5.74 -10.70 11.52
N VAL A 361 -4.66 -11.31 11.06
CA VAL A 361 -3.57 -11.73 11.95
C VAL A 361 -2.99 -10.53 12.69
N ASN A 362 -2.72 -10.71 13.99
CA ASN A 362 -2.13 -9.70 14.84
C ASN A 362 -0.87 -10.24 15.53
N PRO A 363 0.30 -10.16 14.89
CA PRO A 363 1.56 -10.51 15.53
C PRO A 363 2.03 -9.45 16.55
N GLY A 364 1.36 -8.30 16.64
CA GLY A 364 1.76 -7.17 17.49
C GLY A 364 2.68 -6.17 16.78
N ALA A 365 3.50 -5.45 17.55
CA ALA A 365 4.51 -4.53 17.04
C ALA A 365 5.83 -5.28 16.74
N PRO A 366 6.62 -4.86 15.74
CA PRO A 366 7.92 -5.48 15.48
C PRO A 366 8.87 -5.20 16.65
N SER A 367 9.51 -6.24 17.20
CA SER A 367 10.44 -6.10 18.33
C SER A 367 11.91 -6.00 17.91
N ALA A 368 12.21 -6.34 16.65
CA ALA A 368 13.55 -6.19 16.06
C ALA A 368 13.45 -5.93 14.55
N ALA A 369 14.59 -5.62 13.92
CA ALA A 369 14.73 -5.72 12.46
C ALA A 369 14.61 -7.18 12.01
N TYR A 370 14.21 -7.38 10.75
CA TYR A 370 14.21 -8.73 10.18
C TYR A 370 15.65 -9.23 10.00
N GLN A 371 15.85 -10.55 10.01
CA GLN A 371 17.16 -11.20 9.91
C GLN A 371 17.14 -12.30 8.85
N ALA A 372 18.24 -12.45 8.11
CA ALA A 372 18.47 -13.59 7.24
C ALA A 372 19.07 -14.76 8.05
N LEU A 373 18.57 -15.96 7.83
CA LEU A 373 19.10 -17.19 8.39
C LEU A 373 20.06 -17.87 7.40
N ALA A 374 20.97 -18.70 7.91
CA ALA A 374 21.98 -19.38 7.10
C ALA A 374 21.38 -20.32 6.03
N ASN A 375 20.15 -20.78 6.23
CA ASN A 375 19.42 -21.62 5.26
C ASN A 375 18.64 -20.83 4.20
N GLY A 376 18.77 -19.51 4.18
CA GLY A 376 18.10 -18.63 3.20
C GLY A 376 16.70 -18.15 3.59
N ALA A 377 16.15 -18.60 4.73
CA ALA A 377 14.92 -18.05 5.28
C ALA A 377 15.15 -16.65 5.89
N TYR A 378 14.10 -15.85 5.97
CA TYR A 378 14.11 -14.54 6.61
C TYR A 378 13.07 -14.51 7.71
N VAL A 379 13.42 -13.96 8.86
CA VAL A 379 12.58 -13.99 10.06
C VAL A 379 12.48 -12.63 10.73
N ARG A 380 11.39 -12.40 11.45
CA ARG A 380 11.25 -11.21 12.29
C ARG A 380 10.38 -11.50 13.52
N PRO A 381 10.87 -11.20 14.74
CA PRO A 381 10.07 -11.30 15.94
C PRO A 381 9.14 -10.08 16.09
N PHE A 382 7.99 -10.32 16.71
CA PHE A 382 7.01 -9.31 17.10
C PHE A 382 6.61 -9.50 18.56
N THR A 383 5.99 -8.49 19.18
CA THR A 383 5.61 -8.52 20.59
C THR A 383 4.61 -9.63 20.94
N GLY A 384 3.79 -10.06 19.96
CA GLY A 384 2.81 -11.14 20.12
C GLY A 384 2.94 -12.21 19.05
N GLY A 385 4.10 -12.34 18.40
CA GLY A 385 4.22 -13.22 17.25
C GLY A 385 5.62 -13.33 16.66
N TYR A 386 5.68 -14.06 15.54
CA TYR A 386 6.88 -14.30 14.77
C TYR A 386 6.50 -14.38 13.29
N VAL A 387 7.37 -13.95 12.40
CA VAL A 387 7.14 -14.05 10.95
C VAL A 387 8.33 -14.74 10.32
N ALA A 388 8.07 -15.64 9.37
CA ALA A 388 9.10 -16.31 8.59
C ALA A 388 8.73 -16.34 7.11
N VAL A 389 9.71 -16.09 6.24
CA VAL A 389 9.58 -16.12 4.78
C VAL A 389 10.70 -16.95 4.18
N ASN A 390 10.35 -17.82 3.24
CA ASN A 390 11.28 -18.53 2.39
C ASN A 390 11.18 -17.99 0.96
N PRO A 391 12.07 -17.06 0.54
CA PRO A 391 12.09 -16.56 -0.82
C PRO A 391 12.84 -17.49 -1.79
N THR A 392 13.39 -18.62 -1.33
CA THR A 392 14.22 -19.52 -2.14
C THR A 392 13.39 -20.58 -2.86
N ALA A 393 14.05 -21.30 -3.77
CA ALA A 393 13.47 -22.44 -4.49
C ALA A 393 13.54 -23.78 -3.71
N ALA A 394 14.16 -23.79 -2.53
CA ALA A 394 14.31 -25.00 -1.71
C ALA A 394 13.37 -24.95 -0.50
N THR A 395 12.96 -26.10 0.01
CA THR A 395 12.27 -26.18 1.30
C THR A 395 13.25 -25.85 2.43
N VAL A 396 12.80 -25.03 3.38
CA VAL A 396 13.61 -24.64 4.55
C VAL A 396 12.86 -24.91 5.84
N THR A 397 13.61 -25.05 6.92
CA THR A 397 13.05 -25.28 8.25
C THR A 397 13.47 -24.16 9.19
N VAL A 398 12.51 -23.55 9.87
CA VAL A 398 12.72 -22.43 10.79
C VAL A 398 12.36 -22.86 12.21
N ASN A 399 13.32 -22.79 13.13
CA ASN A 399 13.07 -23.02 14.55
C ASN A 399 12.52 -21.72 15.17
N LEU A 400 11.37 -21.80 15.83
CA LEU A 400 10.70 -20.64 16.42
C LEU A 400 11.17 -20.35 17.86
N GLY A 401 11.89 -21.30 18.47
CA GLY A 401 12.45 -21.17 19.83
C GLY A 401 11.42 -21.31 20.96
N THR A 402 10.13 -21.19 20.65
CA THR A 402 9.01 -21.44 21.56
C THR A 402 7.79 -21.91 20.75
N THR A 403 6.71 -22.29 21.44
CA THR A 403 5.45 -22.65 20.81
C THR A 403 4.68 -21.40 20.37
N TYR A 404 4.31 -21.35 19.11
CA TYR A 404 3.38 -20.37 18.53
C TYR A 404 2.19 -21.08 17.88
N VAL A 405 1.18 -20.32 17.46
CA VAL A 405 0.06 -20.77 16.63
C VAL A 405 0.27 -20.25 15.21
N ASP A 406 0.22 -21.13 14.21
CA ASP A 406 0.27 -20.75 12.79
C ASP A 406 -1.08 -20.21 12.28
N LEU A 407 -1.13 -19.76 11.02
CA LEU A 407 -2.36 -19.24 10.41
C LEU A 407 -3.47 -20.30 10.23
N ASP A 408 -3.13 -21.58 10.33
CA ASP A 408 -4.07 -22.70 10.25
C ASP A 408 -4.54 -23.16 11.66
N GLY A 409 -4.07 -22.50 12.72
CA GLY A 409 -4.47 -22.77 14.10
C GLY A 409 -3.64 -23.86 14.80
N HIS A 410 -2.56 -24.34 14.18
CA HIS A 410 -1.73 -25.39 14.77
C HIS A 410 -0.67 -24.81 15.71
N ALA A 411 -0.50 -25.45 16.89
CA ALA A 411 0.59 -25.14 17.79
C ALA A 411 1.91 -25.75 17.26
N VAL A 412 2.90 -24.91 16.97
CA VAL A 412 4.17 -25.30 16.35
C VAL A 412 5.37 -24.66 17.06
N GLN A 413 6.48 -25.40 17.13
CA GLN A 413 7.79 -24.88 17.61
C GLN A 413 8.80 -24.74 16.46
N GLN A 414 8.46 -25.30 15.30
CA GLN A 414 9.25 -25.28 14.09
C GLN A 414 8.30 -25.21 12.90
N ALA A 415 8.70 -24.51 11.85
CA ALA A 415 7.94 -24.41 10.61
C ALA A 415 8.77 -24.95 9.44
N VAL A 416 8.16 -25.81 8.63
CA VAL A 416 8.71 -26.24 7.34
C VAL A 416 8.07 -25.38 6.26
N LEU A 417 8.87 -24.51 5.64
CA LEU A 417 8.41 -23.58 4.61
C LEU A 417 8.78 -24.13 3.24
N ALA A 418 7.76 -24.39 2.42
CA ALA A 418 7.92 -24.73 1.01
C ALA A 418 8.64 -23.59 0.25
N PRO A 419 9.17 -23.85 -0.97
CA PRO A 419 9.71 -22.81 -1.83
C PRO A 419 8.73 -21.65 -2.00
N HIS A 420 9.24 -20.41 -1.94
CA HIS A 420 8.45 -19.19 -2.15
C HIS A 420 7.16 -19.14 -1.29
N SER A 421 7.31 -19.39 0.01
CA SER A 421 6.21 -19.38 0.97
C SER A 421 6.54 -18.52 2.19
N GLY A 422 5.52 -18.14 2.94
CA GLY A 422 5.67 -17.38 4.17
C GLY A 422 4.60 -17.78 5.17
N MET A 423 4.90 -17.58 6.44
CA MET A 423 3.98 -17.87 7.54
C MET A 423 4.09 -16.80 8.62
N VAL A 424 2.94 -16.47 9.21
CA VAL A 424 2.83 -15.60 10.37
C VAL A 424 2.41 -16.47 11.55
N PHE A 425 3.05 -16.26 12.68
CA PHE A 425 2.80 -17.00 13.90
C PHE A 425 2.39 -16.03 15.00
N THR A 426 1.41 -16.40 15.82
CA THR A 426 0.98 -15.62 16.98
C THR A 426 1.24 -16.39 18.27
N THR A 427 1.51 -15.68 19.35
CA THR A 427 1.58 -16.32 20.66
C THR A 427 0.22 -16.92 20.99
N PRO A 428 0.15 -18.13 21.57
CA PRO A 428 -1.13 -18.69 22.00
C PRO A 428 -1.84 -17.68 22.88
N SER A 429 -3.06 -17.28 22.50
CA SER A 429 -3.88 -16.44 23.35
C SER A 429 -4.03 -17.15 24.68
N THR A 430 -3.50 -16.56 25.76
CA THR A 430 -3.90 -16.94 27.10
C THR A 430 -5.35 -16.52 27.21
N VAL A 431 -6.27 -17.39 26.77
CA VAL A 431 -7.67 -17.26 27.13
C VAL A 431 -7.67 -17.38 28.64
N THR A 432 -7.65 -16.24 29.32
CA THR A 432 -7.98 -16.18 30.73
C THR A 432 -9.38 -16.75 30.78
N THR A 433 -9.49 -18.04 31.13
CA THR A 433 -10.77 -18.66 31.41
C THR A 433 -11.45 -17.69 32.37
N PRO A 434 -12.63 -17.14 32.04
CA PRO A 434 -13.35 -16.28 32.95
C PRO A 434 -13.43 -17.06 34.24
N SER A 435 -12.75 -16.59 35.29
CA SER A 435 -12.84 -17.21 36.60
C SER A 435 -14.32 -17.20 36.93
N THR A 436 -14.95 -18.37 36.90
CA THR A 436 -16.35 -18.54 37.31
C THR A 436 -16.52 -17.75 38.59
N PRO A 437 -17.38 -16.71 38.62
CA PRO A 437 -17.63 -15.96 39.84
C PRO A 437 -17.92 -16.98 40.92
N GLY A 438 -17.08 -17.01 41.96
CA GLY A 438 -17.18 -17.96 43.04
C GLY A 438 -18.62 -18.02 43.48
N SER A 439 -19.21 -19.21 43.40
CA SER A 439 -20.59 -19.45 43.80
C SER A 439 -20.67 -19.10 45.29
N THR A 440 -21.09 -17.88 45.60
CA THR A 440 -21.37 -17.45 46.96
C THR A 440 -22.42 -18.42 47.48
N THR A 441 -22.00 -19.29 48.39
CA THR A 441 -22.91 -20.19 49.09
C THR A 441 -23.84 -19.32 49.92
N THR A 442 -25.02 -19.01 49.39
CA THR A 442 -26.08 -18.34 50.13
C THR A 442 -26.55 -19.33 51.20
N THR A 443 -26.14 -19.10 52.44
CA THR A 443 -26.67 -19.82 53.61
C THR A 443 -28.19 -19.62 53.64
N SER A 444 -28.92 -20.72 53.45
CA SER A 444 -30.37 -20.75 53.51
C SER A 444 -30.83 -20.34 54.91
N THR A 445 -31.55 -19.22 54.99
CA THR A 445 -32.32 -18.84 56.18
C THR A 445 -33.62 -19.67 56.19
N PRO A 446 -34.04 -20.28 57.32
CA PRO A 446 -35.26 -21.07 57.37
C PRO A 446 -36.51 -20.21 57.10
N ALA A 447 -37.31 -20.62 56.13
CA ALA A 447 -38.57 -19.96 55.79
C ALA A 447 -39.59 -20.08 56.92
N CYS A 448 -40.13 -18.94 57.35
CA CYS A 448 -41.27 -18.84 58.25
C CYS A 448 -42.56 -19.32 57.55
N LYS A 449 -43.34 -20.16 58.23
CA LYS A 449 -44.66 -20.67 57.81
C LYS A 449 -45.64 -19.54 57.43
N PRO A 450 -46.39 -19.65 56.32
CA PRO A 450 -47.50 -18.76 56.04
C PRO A 450 -48.77 -19.20 56.80
N ARG A 451 -49.39 -18.22 57.47
CA ARG A 451 -50.66 -18.34 58.19
C ARG A 451 -51.81 -18.07 57.20
N ARG A 452 -52.90 -18.85 57.36
CA ARG A 452 -54.11 -18.90 56.52
C ARG A 452 -54.86 -17.54 56.39
N SER A 453 -55.67 -17.50 55.32
CA SER A 453 -56.82 -16.60 55.02
C SER A 453 -56.48 -15.43 54.09
N ARG A 454 -57.25 -15.05 53.05
CA ARG A 454 -58.68 -15.19 52.73
C ARG A 454 -58.92 -15.27 51.21
N ARG A 455 -60.15 -15.70 50.86
CA ARG A 455 -60.84 -15.75 49.56
C ARG A 455 -60.68 -14.50 48.68
N CYS A 456 -60.59 -14.72 47.37
CA CYS A 456 -61.33 -13.97 46.33
C CYS A 456 -61.66 -14.89 45.15
N THR A 457 -62.87 -14.74 44.63
CA THR A 457 -63.63 -15.53 43.65
C THR A 457 -63.20 -15.33 42.18
N PRO A 458 -63.61 -16.21 41.24
CA PRO A 458 -63.23 -16.14 39.84
C PRO A 458 -64.23 -15.31 39.01
N ARG A 459 -63.76 -14.67 37.94
CA ARG A 459 -64.63 -14.15 36.87
C ARG A 459 -64.07 -14.56 35.50
N ARG A 460 -64.92 -15.23 34.72
CA ARG A 460 -64.74 -15.63 33.33
C ARG A 460 -64.97 -14.46 32.37
N ALA A 461 -64.14 -14.43 31.31
CA ALA A 461 -64.41 -14.18 29.87
C ALA A 461 -65.08 -12.84 29.45
N PRO A 462 -65.04 -12.42 28.16
CA PRO A 462 -65.03 -13.23 26.92
C PRO A 462 -63.66 -13.70 26.44
#